data_AF-A0AAU7KCV6-F1
#
_entry.id   AF-A0AAU7KCV6-F1
#
_cell.length_a   1.000
_cell.length_b   1.000
_cell.length_c   1.000
_cell.angle_alpha   90.00
_cell.angle_beta   90.00
_cell.angle_gamma   90.00
#
_symmetry.space_group_name_H-M   'P 1'
#
loop_
_entity.id
_entity.type
_entity.pdbx_description
1 polymer ?
#
loop_
_entity_poly.entity_id
_entity_poly.type
_entity_poly.pdbx_seq_one_letter_code
_entity_poly.pdbx_strand_id
1 'polypeptide(L)'
;MSGRIWTEAELTTLRQRLAEGVTHRAIAEELGRTKSSVNHKAWDLGLTRQAGPRQPWTRQELDRLEQIIASGATYQQAADKLGRSRISVRGKAADMGLCNPERVGAFRRKDVALVAEIHDILGDCIDFKGMNCSECTAYLNAIGYEVSNSWVHKQIGVLGPNYRRWARENAKRRRSLIMSMRRRAAA
;
A
#
# COMPACT_ATOMS: atom_id res chain seq x y z
N MET A 1 -5.31 0.81 -29.93
CA MET A 1 -4.96 -0.62 -29.90
C MET A 1 -6.25 -1.41 -29.73
N SER A 2 -6.69 -2.11 -30.77
CA SER A 2 -7.87 -2.97 -30.69
C SER A 2 -7.51 -4.23 -29.90
N GLY A 3 -8.16 -4.44 -28.76
CA GLY A 3 -7.90 -5.59 -27.88
C GLY A 3 -8.45 -6.89 -28.48
N ARG A 4 -7.83 -8.02 -28.12
CA ARG A 4 -8.27 -9.39 -28.50
C ARG A 4 -9.78 -9.56 -28.27
N ILE A 5 -10.53 -9.75 -29.36
CA ILE A 5 -11.98 -9.94 -29.36
C ILE A 5 -12.32 -11.20 -28.55
N TRP A 6 -13.39 -11.15 -27.75
CA TRP A 6 -13.90 -12.30 -27.00
C TRP A 6 -14.59 -13.30 -27.93
N THR A 7 -14.18 -14.56 -27.89
CA THR A 7 -14.87 -15.63 -28.62
C THR A 7 -15.99 -16.25 -27.78
N GLU A 8 -16.98 -16.87 -28.43
CA GLU A 8 -18.06 -17.55 -27.71
C GLU A 8 -17.57 -18.69 -26.79
N ALA A 9 -16.48 -19.37 -27.18
CA ALA A 9 -15.83 -20.37 -26.33
C ALA A 9 -15.30 -19.73 -25.03
N GLU A 10 -14.58 -18.60 -25.13
CA GLU A 10 -14.07 -17.88 -23.95
C GLU A 10 -15.21 -17.33 -23.08
N LEU A 11 -16.32 -16.89 -23.68
CA LEU A 11 -17.51 -16.43 -22.95
C LEU A 11 -18.21 -17.58 -22.21
N THR A 12 -18.22 -18.77 -22.81
CA THR A 12 -18.79 -19.98 -22.21
C THR A 12 -17.95 -20.41 -21.01
N THR A 13 -16.63 -20.51 -21.17
CA THR A 13 -15.71 -20.80 -20.07
C THR A 13 -15.82 -19.76 -18.96
N LEU A 14 -15.90 -18.46 -19.30
CA LEU A 14 -16.06 -17.39 -18.32
C LEU A 14 -17.34 -17.57 -17.48
N ARG A 15 -18.49 -17.86 -18.12
CA ARG A 15 -19.76 -18.09 -17.42
C ARG A 15 -19.69 -19.30 -16.49
N GLN A 16 -19.18 -20.41 -17.00
CA GLN A 16 -19.05 -21.66 -16.24
C GLN A 16 -18.15 -21.49 -15.02
N ARG A 17 -16.93 -20.96 -15.21
CA ARG A 17 -15.96 -20.82 -14.13
C ARG A 17 -16.41 -19.84 -13.05
N LEU A 18 -17.11 -18.77 -13.43
CA LEU A 18 -17.70 -17.84 -12.46
C LEU A 18 -18.83 -18.50 -11.65
N ALA A 19 -19.66 -19.33 -12.30
CA ALA A 19 -20.70 -20.10 -11.60
C ALA A 19 -20.10 -21.13 -10.63
N GLU A 20 -18.94 -21.71 -10.97
CA GLU A 20 -18.14 -22.59 -10.11
C GLU A 20 -17.41 -21.83 -8.98
N GLY A 21 -17.52 -20.49 -8.92
CA GLY A 21 -16.89 -19.66 -7.88
C GLY A 21 -15.39 -19.42 -8.08
N VAL A 22 -14.86 -19.71 -9.27
CA VAL A 22 -13.43 -19.54 -9.58
C VAL A 22 -13.07 -18.06 -9.65
N THR A 23 -11.92 -17.70 -9.07
CA THR A 23 -11.47 -16.30 -9.02
C THR A 23 -11.14 -15.76 -10.42
N HIS A 24 -11.35 -14.45 -10.64
CA HIS A 24 -10.98 -13.77 -11.90
C HIS A 24 -9.50 -13.96 -12.30
N ARG A 25 -8.61 -14.22 -11.34
CA ARG A 25 -7.18 -14.45 -11.64
C ARG A 25 -6.98 -15.84 -12.26
N ALA A 26 -7.56 -16.88 -11.68
CA ALA A 26 -7.46 -18.23 -12.22
C ALA A 26 -8.12 -18.34 -13.60
N ILE A 27 -9.27 -17.69 -13.80
CA ILE A 27 -9.94 -17.62 -15.12
C ILE A 27 -9.06 -16.89 -16.14
N ALA A 28 -8.36 -15.83 -15.72
CA ALA A 28 -7.45 -15.09 -16.59
C ALA A 28 -6.26 -15.95 -17.04
N GLU A 29 -5.69 -16.75 -16.14
CA GLU A 29 -4.64 -17.72 -16.45
C GLU A 29 -5.14 -18.79 -17.43
N GLU A 30 -6.34 -19.34 -17.24
CA GLU A 30 -6.96 -20.34 -18.12
C GLU A 30 -7.25 -19.81 -19.54
N LEU A 31 -7.70 -18.55 -19.65
CA LEU A 31 -8.06 -17.93 -20.94
C LEU A 31 -6.88 -17.23 -21.64
N GLY A 32 -5.71 -17.16 -21.00
CA GLY A 32 -4.58 -16.37 -21.49
C GLY A 32 -4.94 -14.89 -21.65
N ARG A 33 -5.72 -14.36 -20.71
CA ARG A 33 -6.17 -12.95 -20.68
C ARG A 33 -5.67 -12.28 -19.41
N THR A 34 -5.78 -10.96 -19.32
CA THR A 34 -5.48 -10.24 -18.08
C THR A 34 -6.68 -10.34 -17.12
N LYS A 35 -6.39 -10.35 -15.81
CA LYS A 35 -7.43 -10.27 -14.76
C LYS A 35 -8.40 -9.11 -14.99
N SER A 36 -7.89 -7.95 -15.43
CA SER A 36 -8.72 -6.78 -15.71
C SER A 36 -9.67 -6.99 -16.89
N SER A 37 -9.22 -7.66 -17.96
CA SER A 37 -10.06 -8.01 -19.12
C SER A 37 -11.19 -8.96 -18.72
N VAL A 38 -10.87 -10.00 -17.94
CA VAL A 38 -11.85 -10.94 -17.38
C VAL A 38 -12.87 -10.23 -16.50
N ASN A 39 -12.41 -9.38 -15.59
CA ASN A 39 -13.29 -8.61 -14.70
C ASN A 39 -14.24 -7.69 -15.48
N HIS A 40 -13.71 -6.95 -16.47
CA HIS A 40 -14.54 -6.06 -17.29
C HIS A 40 -15.58 -6.85 -18.08
N LYS A 41 -15.19 -7.97 -18.69
CA LYS A 41 -16.16 -8.77 -19.45
C LYS A 41 -17.21 -9.42 -18.56
N ALA A 42 -16.82 -9.93 -17.40
CA ALA A 42 -17.75 -10.46 -16.42
C ALA A 42 -18.73 -9.39 -15.90
N TRP A 43 -18.28 -8.14 -15.83
CA TRP A 43 -19.14 -6.99 -15.52
C TRP A 43 -20.09 -6.66 -16.67
N ASP A 44 -19.60 -6.57 -17.91
CA ASP A 44 -20.42 -6.33 -19.12
C ASP A 44 -21.52 -7.39 -19.30
N LEU A 45 -21.22 -8.64 -18.91
CA LEU A 45 -22.15 -9.77 -18.98
C LEU A 45 -23.07 -9.89 -17.76
N GLY A 46 -22.93 -9.02 -16.75
CA GLY A 46 -23.72 -9.08 -15.52
C GLY A 46 -23.47 -10.31 -14.64
N LEU A 47 -22.35 -11.01 -14.85
CA LEU A 47 -21.98 -12.26 -14.14
C LEU A 47 -21.28 -11.99 -12.81
N THR A 48 -20.72 -10.80 -12.65
CA THR A 48 -20.26 -10.36 -11.32
C THR A 48 -21.46 -9.89 -10.52
N ARG A 49 -21.43 -10.14 -9.21
CA ARG A 49 -22.39 -9.54 -8.27
C ARG A 49 -22.34 -8.04 -8.52
N GLN A 50 -23.35 -7.48 -9.19
CA GLN A 50 -23.51 -6.04 -9.26
C GLN A 50 -23.42 -5.59 -7.81
N ALA A 51 -22.53 -4.62 -7.53
CA ALA A 51 -22.57 -3.95 -6.24
C ALA A 51 -24.04 -3.59 -6.05
N GLY A 52 -24.70 -4.22 -5.06
CA GLY A 52 -26.14 -4.09 -4.88
C GLY A 52 -26.53 -2.62 -4.89
N PRO A 53 -27.82 -2.30 -5.13
CA PRO A 53 -28.28 -0.91 -5.26
C PRO A 53 -27.59 -0.06 -4.20
N ARG A 54 -26.84 0.96 -4.65
CA ARG A 54 -26.04 1.83 -3.77
C ARG A 54 -27.01 2.38 -2.75
N GLN A 55 -27.00 1.83 -1.54
CA GLN A 55 -27.83 2.29 -0.44
C GLN A 55 -27.56 3.79 -0.29
N PRO A 56 -28.54 4.66 -0.58
CA PRO A 56 -28.32 6.09 -0.51
C PRO A 56 -27.92 6.44 0.92
N TRP A 57 -26.99 7.38 1.06
CA TRP A 57 -26.62 7.86 2.39
C TRP A 57 -27.77 8.68 2.96
N THR A 58 -28.32 8.25 4.08
CA THR A 58 -29.31 9.03 4.81
C THR A 58 -28.63 10.17 5.56
N ARG A 59 -29.37 11.24 5.85
CA ARG A 59 -28.83 12.37 6.62
C ARG A 59 -28.32 11.94 8.01
N GLN A 60 -29.05 11.04 8.68
CA GLN A 60 -28.65 10.48 9.97
C GLN A 60 -27.33 9.70 9.89
N GLU A 61 -27.08 8.95 8.82
CA GLU A 61 -25.81 8.25 8.62
C GLU A 61 -24.66 9.22 8.35
N LEU A 62 -24.91 10.34 7.68
CA LEU A 62 -23.92 11.39 7.44
C LEU A 62 -23.54 12.08 8.74
N ASP A 63 -24.53 12.45 9.57
CA ASP A 63 -24.28 13.07 10.88
C ASP A 63 -23.51 12.11 11.80
N ARG A 64 -23.86 10.81 11.80
CA ARG A 64 -23.11 9.78 12.54
C ARG A 64 -21.69 9.61 12.00
N LEU A 65 -21.52 9.62 10.67
CA LEU A 65 -20.19 9.51 10.05
C LEU A 65 -19.30 10.68 10.49
N GLU A 66 -19.83 11.89 10.51
CA GLU A 66 -19.13 13.08 10.98
C GLU A 66 -18.72 12.94 12.44
N GLN A 67 -19.61 12.52 13.34
CA GLN A 67 -19.31 12.30 14.76
C GLN A 67 -18.23 11.23 14.98
N ILE A 68 -18.35 10.10 14.28
CA ILE A 68 -17.39 8.99 14.40
C ILE A 68 -16.01 9.41 13.89
N ILE A 69 -15.96 10.17 12.79
CA ILE A 69 -14.71 10.73 12.31
C ILE A 69 -14.20 11.77 13.32
N ALA A 70 -15.01 12.71 13.81
CA ALA A 70 -14.57 13.69 14.80
C ALA A 70 -13.92 13.03 16.03
N SER A 71 -14.45 11.89 16.49
CA SER A 71 -13.93 11.14 17.64
C SER A 71 -12.57 10.45 17.42
N GLY A 72 -11.95 10.57 16.24
CA GLY A 72 -10.65 9.96 15.93
C GLY A 72 -10.72 8.52 15.41
N ALA A 73 -11.91 7.96 15.21
CA ALA A 73 -12.06 6.57 14.75
C ALA A 73 -11.53 6.38 13.32
N THR A 74 -11.09 5.15 13.03
CA THR A 74 -10.65 4.75 11.69
C THR A 74 -11.83 4.51 10.75
N TYR A 75 -11.60 4.56 9.44
CA TYR A 75 -12.65 4.23 8.46
C TYR A 75 -13.17 2.79 8.58
N GLN A 76 -12.37 1.86 9.12
CA GLN A 76 -12.84 0.50 9.38
C GLN A 76 -13.83 0.49 10.55
N GLN A 77 -13.49 1.11 11.67
CA GLN A 77 -14.42 1.22 12.81
C GLN A 77 -15.70 1.99 12.45
N ALA A 78 -15.58 3.03 11.62
CA ALA A 78 -16.74 3.73 11.09
C ALA A 78 -17.62 2.84 10.19
N ALA A 79 -17.00 2.00 9.36
CA ALA A 79 -17.70 1.01 8.54
C ALA A 79 -18.46 -0.01 9.39
N ASP A 80 -17.82 -0.53 10.43
CA ASP A 80 -18.43 -1.49 11.34
C ASP A 80 -19.62 -0.88 12.10
N LYS A 81 -19.49 0.37 12.58
CA LYS A 81 -20.56 1.11 13.27
C LYS A 81 -21.74 1.51 12.37
N LEU A 82 -21.49 1.76 11.09
CA LEU A 82 -22.49 2.19 10.12
C LEU A 82 -23.09 1.02 9.31
N GLY A 83 -22.58 -0.20 9.49
CA GLY A 83 -23.00 -1.37 8.70
C GLY A 83 -22.71 -1.21 7.20
N ARG A 84 -21.71 -0.41 6.82
CA ARG A 84 -21.33 -0.14 5.42
C ARG A 84 -19.94 -0.66 5.12
N SER A 85 -19.57 -0.76 3.84
CA SER A 85 -18.21 -1.16 3.48
C SER A 85 -17.21 -0.03 3.75
N ARG A 86 -15.98 -0.40 4.17
CA ARG A 86 -14.86 0.54 4.38
C ARG A 86 -14.61 1.46 3.19
N ILE A 87 -14.76 0.93 1.97
CA ILE A 87 -14.57 1.70 0.73
C ILE A 87 -15.69 2.73 0.55
N SER A 88 -16.95 2.36 0.83
CA SER A 88 -18.10 3.29 0.78
C SER A 88 -17.94 4.42 1.78
N VAL A 89 -17.56 4.10 3.02
CA VAL A 89 -17.30 5.08 4.09
C VAL A 89 -16.17 6.03 3.70
N ARG A 90 -15.03 5.51 3.23
CA ARG A 90 -13.91 6.34 2.77
C ARG A 90 -14.30 7.26 1.62
N GLY A 91 -15.05 6.74 0.64
CA GLY A 91 -15.55 7.53 -0.49
C GLY A 91 -16.43 8.66 -0.01
N LYS A 92 -17.42 8.36 0.85
CA LYS A 92 -18.33 9.39 1.34
C LYS A 92 -17.65 10.42 2.25
N ALA A 93 -16.72 9.99 3.10
CA ALA A 93 -15.92 10.90 3.91
C ALA A 93 -15.07 11.84 3.03
N ALA A 94 -14.57 11.37 1.89
CA ALA A 94 -13.88 12.21 0.93
C ALA A 94 -14.82 13.24 0.28
N ASP A 95 -16.00 12.79 -0.17
CA ASP A 95 -17.02 13.68 -0.75
C ASP A 95 -17.48 14.77 0.22
N MET A 96 -17.53 14.45 1.52
CA MET A 96 -17.90 15.39 2.59
C MET A 96 -16.71 16.23 3.09
N GLY A 97 -15.51 16.08 2.54
CA GLY A 97 -14.32 16.80 3.02
C GLY A 97 -13.81 16.36 4.40
N LEU A 98 -14.31 15.24 4.94
CA LEU A 98 -13.93 14.69 6.25
C LEU A 98 -12.62 13.88 6.21
N CYS A 99 -11.98 13.80 5.05
CA CYS A 99 -10.67 13.18 4.89
C CYS A 99 -9.58 14.02 5.55
N ASN A 100 -9.23 13.71 6.80
CA ASN A 100 -8.09 14.34 7.45
C ASN A 100 -6.76 13.78 6.88
N PRO A 101 -5.90 14.61 6.24
CA PRO A 101 -4.59 14.21 5.73
C PRO A 101 -3.67 13.61 6.80
N GLU A 102 -3.75 14.10 8.04
CA GLU A 102 -2.96 13.62 9.17
C GLU A 102 -3.37 12.23 9.65
N ARG A 103 -4.58 11.78 9.30
CA ARG A 103 -5.07 10.43 9.64
C ARG A 103 -4.71 9.39 8.60
N VAL A 104 -4.19 9.81 7.44
CA VAL A 104 -3.71 8.89 6.41
C VAL A 104 -2.50 8.12 6.94
N GLY A 105 -2.72 6.85 7.27
CA GLY A 105 -1.66 6.01 7.85
C GLY A 105 -1.39 6.27 9.33
N ALA A 106 -2.37 6.76 10.10
CA ALA A 106 -2.25 6.91 11.55
C ALA A 106 -1.80 5.60 12.24
N PHE A 107 -2.32 4.45 11.78
CA PHE A 107 -1.89 3.12 12.25
C PHE A 107 -0.43 2.76 11.88
N ARG A 108 0.22 3.54 11.02
CA ARG A 108 1.65 3.43 10.67
C ARG A 108 2.50 4.49 11.38
N ARG A 109 1.89 5.42 12.13
CA ARG A 109 2.62 6.41 12.94
C ARG A 109 3.09 5.70 14.20
N LYS A 110 4.40 5.74 14.44
CA LYS A 110 5.03 5.28 15.67
C LYS A 110 4.99 6.41 16.71
N ASP A 111 5.15 6.05 17.98
CA ASP A 111 5.22 7.02 19.07
C ASP A 111 6.29 8.09 18.81
N VAL A 112 6.02 9.35 19.21
CA VAL A 112 6.90 10.49 18.87
C VAL A 112 8.27 10.37 19.54
N ALA A 113 8.33 9.89 20.78
CA ALA A 113 9.60 9.71 21.49
C ALA A 113 10.41 8.58 20.84
N LEU A 114 9.75 7.48 20.47
CA LEU A 114 10.37 6.39 19.71
C LEU A 114 10.92 6.87 18.35
N VAL A 115 10.19 7.75 17.65
CA VAL A 115 10.67 8.29 16.37
C VAL A 115 11.90 9.18 16.58
N ALA A 116 11.93 10.01 17.62
CA ALA A 116 13.10 10.84 17.94
C ALA A 116 14.34 9.99 18.25
N GLU A 117 14.19 8.94 19.06
CA GLU A 117 15.30 8.02 19.34
C GLU A 117 15.80 7.33 18.06
N ILE A 118 14.88 6.85 17.21
CA ILE A 118 15.23 6.26 15.92
C ILE A 118 15.94 7.29 15.03
N HIS A 119 15.56 8.55 15.08
CA HIS A 119 16.20 9.63 14.32
C HIS A 119 17.66 9.82 14.74
N ASP A 120 17.95 9.84 16.03
CA ASP A 120 19.34 9.92 16.54
C ASP A 120 20.18 8.73 16.06
N ILE A 121 19.64 7.50 16.20
CA ILE A 121 20.31 6.28 15.73
C ILE A 121 20.55 6.32 14.22
N LEU A 122 19.56 6.76 13.44
CA LEU A 122 19.68 6.87 11.99
C LEU A 122 20.74 7.90 11.59
N GLY A 123 20.83 9.01 12.32
CA GLY A 123 21.88 10.01 12.14
C GLY A 123 23.27 9.37 12.30
N ASP A 124 23.49 8.67 13.42
CA ASP A 124 24.76 7.99 13.69
C ASP A 124 25.10 6.90 12.67
N CYS A 125 24.10 6.12 12.26
CA CYS A 125 24.25 5.08 11.26
C CYS A 125 24.73 5.66 9.91
N ILE A 126 24.17 6.79 9.49
CA ILE A 126 24.46 7.38 8.18
C ILE A 126 25.77 8.17 8.21
N ASP A 127 25.97 8.99 9.24
CA ASP A 127 27.04 9.98 9.30
C ASP A 127 28.36 9.34 9.75
N PHE A 128 28.31 8.59 10.86
CA PHE A 128 29.51 7.99 11.45
C PHE A 128 29.76 6.57 10.98
N LYS A 129 28.72 5.72 10.93
CA LYS A 129 28.89 4.32 10.52
C LYS A 129 28.90 4.15 8.99
N GLY A 130 28.59 5.19 8.23
CA GLY A 130 28.64 5.16 6.77
C GLY A 130 27.65 4.17 6.15
N MET A 131 26.52 3.89 6.82
CA MET A 131 25.52 2.94 6.37
C MET A 131 24.61 3.54 5.29
N ASN A 132 24.05 2.67 4.45
CA ASN A 132 22.95 3.02 3.56
C ASN A 132 21.57 2.70 4.19
N CYS A 133 20.48 3.17 3.58
CA CYS A 133 19.11 3.01 4.11
C CYS A 133 18.73 1.54 4.44
N SER A 134 19.16 0.59 3.61
CA SER A 134 18.85 -0.84 3.84
C SER A 134 19.64 -1.39 5.02
N GLU A 135 20.90 -0.99 5.16
CA GLU A 135 21.74 -1.34 6.32
C GLU A 135 21.21 -0.69 7.60
N CYS A 136 20.75 0.56 7.54
CA CYS A 136 20.11 1.23 8.68
C CYS A 136 18.85 0.47 9.13
N THR A 137 18.03 0.02 8.17
CA THR A 137 16.84 -0.78 8.47
C THR A 137 17.22 -2.12 9.11
N ALA A 138 18.23 -2.80 8.57
CA ALA A 138 18.72 -4.05 9.13
C ALA A 138 19.30 -3.85 10.54
N TYR A 139 20.02 -2.74 10.77
CA TYR A 139 20.58 -2.38 12.06
C TYR A 139 19.50 -2.12 13.10
N LEU A 140 18.49 -1.30 12.77
CA LEU A 140 17.33 -1.03 13.63
C LEU A 140 16.60 -2.32 14.01
N ASN A 141 16.36 -3.22 13.05
CA ASN A 141 15.74 -4.51 13.33
C ASN A 141 16.63 -5.41 14.21
N ALA A 142 17.95 -5.38 14.02
CA ALA A 142 18.90 -6.17 14.82
C ALA A 142 18.96 -5.72 16.29
N ILE A 143 18.74 -4.43 16.56
CA ILE A 143 18.67 -3.90 17.93
C ILE A 143 17.25 -3.95 18.54
N GLY A 144 16.30 -4.58 17.85
CA GLY A 144 14.96 -4.89 18.38
C GLY A 144 13.83 -3.97 17.92
N TYR A 145 14.10 -2.98 17.06
CA TYR A 145 13.02 -2.15 16.50
C TYR A 145 12.33 -2.83 15.33
N GLU A 146 11.01 -2.99 15.37
CA GLU A 146 10.26 -3.51 14.21
C GLU A 146 9.97 -2.40 13.19
N VAL A 147 10.83 -2.26 12.17
CA VAL A 147 10.74 -1.21 11.15
C VAL A 147 10.84 -1.75 9.73
N SER A 148 10.12 -1.10 8.80
CA SER A 148 10.19 -1.41 7.37
C SER A 148 11.12 -0.45 6.63
N ASN A 149 11.77 -0.97 5.58
CA ASN A 149 12.63 -0.18 4.69
C ASN A 149 11.95 1.09 4.15
N SER A 150 10.68 0.98 3.74
CA SER A 150 9.93 2.12 3.21
C SER A 150 9.67 3.21 4.26
N TRP A 151 9.46 2.80 5.52
CA TRP A 151 9.27 3.73 6.62
C TRP A 151 10.58 4.43 6.99
N VAL A 152 11.69 3.69 7.11
CA VAL A 152 13.03 4.24 7.38
C VAL A 152 13.44 5.24 6.30
N HIS A 153 13.21 4.92 5.03
CA HIS A 153 13.49 5.84 3.91
C HIS A 153 12.74 7.18 4.04
N LYS A 154 11.52 7.17 4.60
CA LYS A 154 10.79 8.42 4.88
C LYS A 154 11.42 9.17 6.04
N GLN A 155 11.78 8.49 7.13
CA GLN A 155 12.40 9.10 8.31
C GLN A 155 13.75 9.76 8.01
N ILE A 156 14.59 9.13 7.20
CA ILE A 156 15.85 9.73 6.72
C ILE A 156 15.60 11.06 6.00
N GLY A 157 14.45 11.19 5.33
CA GLY A 157 14.04 12.45 4.72
C GLY A 157 13.57 13.52 5.69
N VAL A 158 13.07 13.13 6.85
CA VAL A 158 12.65 14.03 7.92
C VAL A 158 13.88 14.57 8.66
N LEU A 159 14.90 13.73 8.90
CA LEU A 159 16.20 14.14 9.47
C LEU A 159 16.85 15.31 8.72
N GLY A 160 16.70 15.32 7.39
CA GLY A 160 17.10 16.45 6.57
C GLY A 160 17.52 16.08 5.16
N PRO A 161 17.73 17.09 4.29
CA PRO A 161 18.07 16.87 2.88
C PRO A 161 19.46 16.22 2.70
N ASN A 162 20.40 16.46 3.62
CA ASN A 162 21.77 15.95 3.54
C ASN A 162 21.85 14.44 3.84
N TYR A 163 21.09 13.95 4.83
CA TYR A 163 21.04 12.53 5.18
C TYR A 163 20.64 11.63 4.01
N ARG A 164 19.69 12.08 3.18
CA ARG A 164 19.34 11.37 1.93
C ARG A 164 20.50 11.30 0.95
N ARG A 165 21.31 12.36 0.85
CA ARG A 165 22.49 12.39 -0.03
C ARG A 165 23.56 11.45 0.50
N TRP A 166 23.92 11.57 1.78
CA TRP A 166 24.94 10.75 2.42
C TRP A 166 24.61 9.26 2.38
N ALA A 167 23.37 8.86 2.69
CA ALA A 167 22.95 7.46 2.58
C ALA A 167 23.08 6.89 1.14
N ARG A 168 22.85 7.72 0.11
CA ARG A 168 23.06 7.32 -1.31
C ARG A 168 24.54 7.22 -1.66
N GLU A 169 25.36 8.15 -1.18
CA GLU A 169 26.81 8.12 -1.36
C GLU A 169 27.42 6.89 -0.70
N ASN A 170 27.01 6.58 0.52
CA ASN A 170 27.36 5.35 1.25
C ASN A 170 27.01 4.11 0.43
N ALA A 171 25.80 4.04 -0.12
CA ALA A 171 25.39 2.94 -1.01
C ALA A 171 26.27 2.84 -2.27
N LYS A 172 26.68 3.98 -2.86
CA LYS A 172 27.57 4.03 -4.03
C LYS A 172 28.98 3.53 -3.68
N ARG A 173 29.56 3.99 -2.56
CA ARG A 173 30.86 3.55 -2.04
C ARG A 173 30.86 2.04 -1.82
N ARG A 174 29.83 1.50 -1.16
CA ARG A 174 29.66 0.06 -0.93
C ARG A 174 29.61 -0.74 -2.22
N ARG A 175 28.77 -0.33 -3.19
CA ARG A 175 28.69 -1.01 -4.50
C ARG A 175 30.04 -1.01 -5.21
N SER A 176 30.75 0.12 -5.19
CA SER A 176 32.08 0.24 -5.79
C SER A 176 33.09 -0.70 -5.13
N LEU A 177 33.12 -0.77 -3.79
CA LEU A 177 33.99 -1.66 -3.03
C LEU A 177 33.71 -3.13 -3.35
N ILE A 178 32.44 -3.55 -3.33
CA ILE A 178 32.04 -4.92 -3.66
C ILE A 178 32.48 -5.28 -5.09
N MET A 179 32.30 -4.38 -6.06
CA MET A 179 32.72 -4.59 -7.44
C MET A 179 34.26 -4.65 -7.57
N SER A 180 35.01 -3.88 -6.77
CA SER A 180 36.47 -3.98 -6.70
C SER A 180 36.92 -5.32 -6.11
N MET A 181 36.31 -5.77 -5.01
CA MET A 181 36.63 -7.05 -4.36
C MET A 181 36.36 -8.23 -5.29
N ARG A 182 35.21 -8.24 -5.99
CA ARG A 182 34.88 -9.28 -6.98
C ARG A 182 35.88 -9.34 -8.13
N ARG A 183 36.33 -8.19 -8.63
CA ARG A 183 37.36 -8.13 -9.68
C ARG A 183 38.70 -8.70 -9.22
N ARG A 184 39.11 -8.42 -7.97
CA ARG A 184 40.33 -8.98 -7.38
C ARG A 184 40.25 -10.49 -7.14
N ALA A 185 39.07 -11.01 -6.81
CA ALA A 185 38.87 -12.44 -6.58
C ALA A 185 38.79 -13.27 -7.88
N ALA A 186 38.63 -12.62 -9.03
CA ALA A 186 38.52 -13.25 -10.35
C ALA A 186 39.81 -13.13 -11.19
N ALA A 187 40.86 -12.51 -10.64
CA ALA A 187 42.19 -12.37 -11.22
C ALA A 187 43.15 -13.30 -10.47
#